data_AF-A0AAV6JPN6-F1
#
_entry.id   AF-A0AAV6JPN6-F1
#
_cell.length_a   1.000
_cell.length_b   1.000
_cell.length_c   1.000
_cell.angle_alpha   90.00
_cell.angle_beta   90.00
_cell.angle_gamma   90.00
#
_symmetry.space_group_name_H-M   'P 1'
#
loop_
_entity.id
_entity.type
_entity.pdbx_description
1 polymer ?
#
loop_
_entity_poly.entity_id
_entity_poly.type
_entity_poly.pdbx_seq_one_letter_code
_entity_poly.pdbx_strand_id
1 'polypeptide(L)'
;MMVRDDVEQGSKAVLQTSIRALPADEWRRAPYLGGSSDSFWRKAQAFVPETEIPEEPLSLVPEVPHEEADLIPPSSVLRFRVERGDIPCCFVNYEAVSQAPAHWGDWVESVLDDLAFVHTLTASRALEPVRLSAKLSIRRNNHNIDFMDTTVMMRLSTRGSVAFDPSNLSSADARLVDRLRRAYTAAGKCGSRFDREGRVRAPSKSGKTSWGCWLRYFFKDLPPPGIVPPVGQATEFHGKMFDSDLHLAGFLVYWLSFFVIPDFPYEGPNHTVFPLAVSLTLGDFVPLGPLFLGSLFHRLDQVHADTERSLGRYDMVSVVHTQFLMAFCFEHFPSLAPSPVDLSWSEEPRPRIMRWSGVSSTKP
;
A
#
# COMPACT_ATOMS: atom_id res chain seq x y z
N MET A 1 -42.24 -44.19 22.80
CA MET A 1 -41.65 -44.83 23.99
C MET A 1 -40.20 -44.41 24.03
N MET A 2 -39.80 -43.80 25.15
CA MET A 2 -38.47 -43.23 25.42
C MET A 2 -37.35 -44.25 25.18
N VAL A 3 -36.23 -43.79 24.62
CA VAL A 3 -34.89 -44.20 25.09
C VAL A 3 -34.03 -42.94 25.11
N ARG A 4 -33.54 -42.63 26.31
CA ARG A 4 -32.64 -41.53 26.68
C ARG A 4 -31.29 -42.17 27.03
N ASP A 5 -30.24 -41.38 26.81
CA ASP A 5 -28.95 -41.38 27.50
C ASP A 5 -28.04 -42.59 27.32
N ASP A 6 -26.96 -42.42 26.52
CA ASP A 6 -25.60 -42.97 26.76
C ASP A 6 -24.61 -42.54 25.66
N VAL A 7 -24.47 -41.23 25.42
CA VAL A 7 -23.36 -40.67 24.60
C VAL A 7 -22.74 -39.46 25.33
N GLU A 8 -22.43 -39.64 26.61
CA GLU A 8 -21.67 -38.67 27.41
C GLU A 8 -20.66 -39.39 28.32
N GLN A 9 -19.75 -40.18 27.74
CA GLN A 9 -18.51 -40.56 28.44
C GLN A 9 -17.50 -41.17 27.46
N GLY A 10 -16.55 -40.35 27.01
CA GLY A 10 -15.39 -40.85 26.30
C GLY A 10 -14.80 -39.88 25.29
N SER A 11 -14.16 -38.81 25.77
CA SER A 11 -12.92 -38.22 25.21
C SER A 11 -12.67 -36.82 25.79
N LYS A 12 -12.47 -36.75 27.11
CA LYS A 12 -11.69 -35.68 27.74
C LYS A 12 -10.33 -36.24 28.13
N ALA A 13 -9.48 -36.44 27.13
CA ALA A 13 -8.04 -36.58 27.34
C ALA A 13 -7.39 -35.34 26.74
N VAL A 14 -7.28 -34.31 27.57
CA VAL A 14 -6.44 -33.14 27.30
C VAL A 14 -5.01 -33.65 27.21
N LEU A 15 -4.44 -33.66 26.01
CA LEU A 15 -3.01 -33.79 25.80
C LEU A 15 -2.35 -32.51 26.33
N GLN A 16 -2.09 -32.51 27.64
CA GLN A 16 -1.22 -31.55 28.28
C GLN A 16 0.22 -32.01 28.08
N THR A 17 0.69 -31.97 26.84
CA THR A 17 2.11 -32.15 26.55
C THR A 17 2.82 -30.89 27.01
N SER A 18 3.64 -31.00 28.06
CA SER A 18 4.56 -29.95 28.47
C SER A 18 5.50 -29.68 27.29
N ILE A 19 5.29 -28.56 26.60
CA ILE A 19 6.13 -28.15 25.48
C ILE A 19 7.44 -27.68 26.07
N ARG A 20 8.47 -28.51 25.93
CA ARG A 20 9.84 -28.15 26.27
C ARG A 20 10.25 -27.01 25.35
N ALA A 21 10.53 -25.82 25.90
CA ALA A 21 11.12 -24.74 25.13
C ALA A 21 12.46 -25.22 24.56
N LEU A 22 12.57 -25.23 23.23
CA LEU A 22 13.80 -25.67 22.55
C LEU A 22 14.94 -24.67 22.83
N PRO A 23 16.21 -25.10 22.77
CA PRO A 23 17.37 -24.20 22.88
C PRO A 23 17.39 -23.15 21.75
N ALA A 24 17.78 -21.90 22.03
CA ALA A 24 17.76 -20.73 21.10
C ALA A 24 18.39 -20.99 19.71
N ASP A 25 19.31 -21.92 19.63
CA ASP A 25 20.01 -22.43 18.44
C ASP A 25 19.12 -23.30 17.54
N GLU A 26 18.13 -24.02 18.07
CA GLU A 26 17.13 -24.76 17.29
C GLU A 26 16.04 -23.82 16.72
N TRP A 27 15.75 -22.69 17.39
CA TRP A 27 14.84 -21.65 16.87
C TRP A 27 15.37 -20.99 15.59
N ARG A 28 16.69 -20.93 15.43
CA ARG A 28 17.32 -20.43 14.19
C ARG A 28 17.06 -21.34 12.99
N ARG A 29 16.54 -22.57 13.21
CA ARG A 29 16.19 -23.56 12.18
C ARG A 29 14.77 -24.09 12.37
N ALA A 30 13.82 -23.19 12.58
CA ALA A 30 12.41 -23.55 12.63
C ALA A 30 11.99 -24.40 11.40
N PRO A 31 11.60 -25.69 11.55
CA PRO A 31 11.44 -26.64 10.43
C PRO A 31 10.24 -26.35 9.50
N TYR A 32 9.44 -25.34 9.82
CA TYR A 32 8.27 -24.89 9.08
C TYR A 32 8.45 -23.45 8.57
N LEU A 33 9.63 -22.85 8.77
CA LEU A 33 10.05 -21.57 8.21
C LEU A 33 10.95 -21.89 7.02
N GLY A 34 10.35 -22.52 6.02
CA GLY A 34 11.10 -23.15 4.97
C GLY A 34 11.96 -24.32 5.47
N GLY A 35 11.33 -25.49 5.58
CA GLY A 35 12.10 -26.73 5.59
C GLY A 35 12.98 -26.84 4.34
N SER A 36 13.86 -27.84 4.31
CA SER A 36 14.76 -28.11 3.17
C SER A 36 14.07 -28.30 1.82
N SER A 37 12.72 -28.27 1.76
CA SER A 37 11.86 -28.25 0.58
C SER A 37 11.51 -26.83 0.07
N ASP A 38 11.52 -25.79 0.91
CA ASP A 38 11.17 -24.42 0.53
C ASP A 38 12.32 -23.76 -0.23
N SER A 39 12.02 -23.40 -1.48
CA SER A 39 13.02 -22.87 -2.41
C SER A 39 13.49 -21.46 -2.06
N PHE A 40 12.68 -20.68 -1.33
CA PHE A 40 13.02 -19.31 -0.94
C PHE A 40 14.08 -19.34 0.17
N TRP A 41 13.82 -20.01 1.29
CA TRP A 41 14.75 -20.00 2.44
C TRP A 41 16.08 -20.71 2.16
N ARG A 42 16.06 -21.75 1.32
CA ARG A 42 17.29 -22.41 0.86
C ARG A 42 18.21 -21.45 0.10
N LYS A 43 17.64 -20.55 -0.72
CA LYS A 43 18.39 -19.54 -1.49
C LYS A 43 18.85 -18.37 -0.61
N ALA A 44 18.07 -17.96 0.39
CA ALA A 44 18.48 -16.95 1.37
C ALA A 44 19.67 -17.42 2.21
N GLN A 45 19.61 -18.66 2.74
CA GLN A 45 20.66 -19.20 3.59
C GLN A 45 21.96 -19.51 2.82
N ALA A 46 21.85 -19.86 1.54
CA ALA A 46 22.99 -20.07 0.66
C ALA A 46 23.55 -18.78 0.07
N PHE A 47 22.95 -17.62 0.37
CA PHE A 47 23.44 -16.33 -0.11
C PHE A 47 24.75 -15.98 0.60
N VAL A 48 25.82 -15.91 -0.19
CA VAL A 48 27.07 -15.27 0.18
C VAL A 48 27.22 -14.09 -0.78
N PRO A 49 27.39 -12.84 -0.28
CA PRO A 49 27.56 -11.69 -1.16
C PRO A 49 28.79 -11.91 -2.07
N GLU A 50 28.58 -12.09 -3.36
CA GLU A 50 29.68 -12.30 -4.32
C GLU A 50 30.40 -11.00 -4.72
N THR A 51 29.82 -9.85 -4.39
CA THR A 51 30.38 -8.52 -4.64
C THR A 51 29.97 -7.58 -3.52
N GLU A 52 30.89 -6.69 -3.12
CA GLU A 52 30.53 -5.52 -2.32
C GLU A 52 29.33 -4.86 -2.99
N ILE A 53 28.18 -4.91 -2.32
CA ILE A 53 26.98 -4.20 -2.74
C ILE A 53 27.43 -2.74 -2.89
N PRO A 54 27.27 -2.09 -4.05
CA PRO A 54 27.65 -0.69 -4.19
C PRO A 54 27.01 0.11 -3.04
N GLU A 55 27.84 0.79 -2.24
CA GLU A 55 27.44 1.62 -1.09
C GLU A 55 26.64 2.86 -1.50
N GLU A 56 25.68 2.73 -2.41
CA GLU A 56 24.58 3.67 -2.49
C GLU A 56 23.34 3.01 -1.88
N PRO A 57 23.22 3.04 -0.54
CA PRO A 57 21.97 2.70 0.09
C PRO A 57 20.88 3.64 -0.43
N LEU A 58 19.67 3.10 -0.56
CA LEU A 58 18.46 3.92 -0.46
C LEU A 58 18.48 4.54 0.94
N SER A 59 19.14 5.68 1.06
CA SER A 59 19.48 6.41 2.28
C SER A 59 18.42 6.28 3.37
N LEU A 60 18.69 5.43 4.37
CA LEU A 60 18.09 5.47 5.70
C LEU A 60 19.21 5.32 6.74
N VAL A 61 20.03 6.37 6.86
CA VAL A 61 21.11 6.53 7.87
C VAL A 61 22.27 5.52 7.68
N PRO A 62 23.53 5.87 7.96
CA PRO A 62 24.59 4.86 8.09
C PRO A 62 24.15 3.77 9.07
N GLU A 63 24.41 2.50 8.73
CA GLU A 63 24.17 1.37 9.62
C GLU A 63 24.81 1.68 10.97
N VAL A 64 23.98 1.80 12.00
CA VAL A 64 24.44 1.88 13.38
C VAL A 64 25.33 0.67 13.61
N PRO A 65 26.54 0.82 14.21
CA PRO A 65 27.42 -0.31 14.48
C PRO A 65 26.62 -1.45 15.13
N HIS A 66 26.87 -2.71 14.75
CA HIS A 66 26.15 -3.88 15.26
C HIS A 66 26.03 -3.94 16.80
N GLU A 67 26.89 -3.22 17.52
CA GLU A 67 26.91 -3.10 18.97
C GLU A 67 25.86 -2.13 19.54
N GLU A 68 25.36 -1.17 18.74
CA GLU A 68 24.34 -0.17 19.10
C GLU A 68 22.95 -0.44 18.50
N ALA A 69 22.82 -1.46 17.63
CA ALA A 69 21.51 -1.86 17.12
C ALA A 69 20.73 -2.62 18.21
N ASP A 70 19.59 -2.09 18.62
CA ASP A 70 18.64 -2.80 19.50
C ASP A 70 18.25 -4.14 18.84
N LEU A 71 18.91 -5.22 19.25
CA LEU A 71 18.65 -6.55 18.72
C LEU A 71 17.23 -6.96 19.09
N ILE A 72 16.39 -7.19 18.07
CA ILE A 72 15.03 -7.72 18.28
C ILE A 72 15.18 -9.11 18.94
N PRO A 73 14.70 -9.31 20.18
CA PRO A 73 14.87 -10.58 20.84
C PRO A 73 14.07 -11.66 20.10
N PRO A 74 14.60 -12.87 19.90
CA PRO A 74 13.85 -13.95 19.26
C PRO A 74 12.49 -14.21 19.95
N SER A 75 12.37 -13.93 21.24
CA SER A 75 11.10 -14.06 21.96
C SER A 75 10.01 -13.10 21.49
N SER A 76 10.31 -11.97 20.84
CA SER A 76 9.32 -10.99 20.38
C SER A 76 8.87 -11.21 18.93
N VAL A 77 9.60 -12.03 18.16
CA VAL A 77 9.26 -12.35 16.77
C VAL A 77 7.96 -13.14 16.73
N LEU A 78 6.93 -12.57 16.09
CA LEU A 78 5.56 -13.14 16.04
C LEU A 78 5.55 -14.61 15.70
N ARG A 79 6.33 -14.97 14.68
CA ARG A 79 6.45 -16.34 14.25
C ARG A 79 6.87 -17.25 15.39
N PHE A 80 8.01 -16.97 16.03
CA PHE A 80 8.52 -17.80 17.14
C PHE A 80 7.54 -17.91 18.30
N ARG A 81 6.68 -16.92 18.50
CA ARG A 81 5.59 -16.98 19.48
C ARG A 81 4.46 -17.91 19.05
N VAL A 82 4.09 -17.92 17.77
CA VAL A 82 3.17 -18.91 17.20
C VAL A 82 3.74 -20.33 17.32
N GLU A 83 5.02 -20.47 17.00
CA GLU A 83 5.79 -21.72 17.08
C GLU A 83 5.85 -22.29 18.50
N ARG A 84 6.03 -21.44 19.53
CA ARG A 84 5.97 -21.82 20.95
C ARG A 84 4.58 -22.18 21.45
N GLY A 85 3.55 -21.77 20.71
CA GLY A 85 2.19 -21.78 21.22
C GLY A 85 1.90 -20.65 22.23
N ASP A 86 2.74 -19.62 22.29
CA ASP A 86 2.49 -18.43 23.11
C ASP A 86 1.24 -17.68 22.61
N ILE A 87 1.05 -17.67 21.29
CA ILE A 87 -0.12 -17.11 20.59
C ILE A 87 -0.54 -18.08 19.48
N PRO A 88 -1.84 -18.28 19.22
CA PRO A 88 -2.29 -19.11 18.11
C PRO A 88 -2.08 -18.41 16.75
N CYS A 89 -2.03 -19.19 15.68
CA CYS A 89 -1.89 -18.67 14.31
C CYS A 89 -3.14 -17.86 13.93
N CYS A 90 -2.93 -16.71 13.30
CA CYS A 90 -3.98 -15.83 12.78
C CYS A 90 -3.70 -15.57 11.30
N PHE A 91 -4.73 -15.68 10.45
CA PHE A 91 -4.56 -15.33 9.04
C PHE A 91 -4.61 -13.81 8.88
N VAL A 92 -3.66 -13.26 8.13
CA VAL A 92 -3.63 -11.85 7.74
C VAL A 92 -4.05 -11.75 6.28
N ASN A 93 -5.20 -11.12 6.04
CA ASN A 93 -5.62 -10.71 4.72
C ASN A 93 -4.98 -9.36 4.38
N TYR A 94 -4.09 -9.36 3.40
CA TYR A 94 -3.45 -8.14 2.91
C TYR A 94 -4.30 -7.50 1.81
N GLU A 95 -5.04 -6.46 2.15
CA GLU A 95 -5.83 -5.65 1.20
C GLU A 95 -4.94 -4.63 0.45
N ALA A 96 -3.80 -5.10 -0.07
CA ALA A 96 -3.02 -4.31 -1.01
C ALA A 96 -3.82 -4.22 -2.30
N VAL A 97 -4.61 -3.15 -2.46
CA VAL A 97 -5.38 -2.95 -3.69
C VAL A 97 -4.40 -2.61 -4.79
N SER A 98 -4.03 -3.64 -5.53
CA SER A 98 -3.16 -3.51 -6.69
C SER A 98 -3.86 -2.77 -7.82
N GLN A 99 -5.07 -2.21 -7.67
CA GLN A 99 -5.77 -1.55 -8.76
C GLN A 99 -6.29 -0.20 -8.31
N ALA A 100 -5.58 0.85 -8.73
CA ALA A 100 -6.12 2.20 -8.70
C ALA A 100 -7.52 2.17 -9.34
N PRO A 101 -8.52 2.86 -8.75
CA PRO A 101 -9.85 2.92 -9.32
C PRO A 101 -9.84 3.39 -10.77
N ALA A 102 -10.83 2.91 -11.53
CA ALA A 102 -11.00 3.24 -12.93
C ALA A 102 -10.85 4.75 -13.15
N HIS A 103 -10.18 5.11 -14.26
CA HIS A 103 -9.93 6.50 -14.67
C HIS A 103 -8.90 7.28 -13.84
N TRP A 104 -8.15 6.62 -12.95
CA TRP A 104 -7.00 7.26 -12.31
C TRP A 104 -6.00 7.83 -13.34
N GLY A 105 -5.66 7.04 -14.37
CA GLY A 105 -4.78 7.50 -15.45
C GLY A 105 -5.35 8.74 -16.16
N ASP A 106 -6.64 8.74 -16.49
CA ASP A 106 -7.31 9.89 -17.11
C ASP A 106 -7.24 11.16 -16.23
N TRP A 107 -7.33 11.01 -14.90
CA TRP A 107 -7.20 12.12 -13.97
C TRP A 107 -5.75 12.63 -13.90
N VAL A 108 -4.75 11.74 -13.90
CA VAL A 108 -3.35 12.15 -13.91
C VAL A 108 -3.02 12.91 -15.19
N GLU A 109 -3.40 12.42 -16.36
CA GLU A 109 -3.20 13.13 -17.63
C GLU A 109 -3.83 14.52 -17.58
N SER A 110 -5.08 14.63 -17.12
CA SER A 110 -5.77 15.92 -16.96
C SER A 110 -5.05 16.88 -16.01
N VAL A 111 -4.38 16.38 -14.97
CA VAL A 111 -3.60 17.22 -14.04
C VAL A 111 -2.27 17.62 -14.64
N LEU A 112 -1.65 16.75 -15.44
CA LEU A 112 -0.36 17.01 -16.09
C LEU A 112 -0.48 17.91 -17.33
N ASP A 113 -1.67 18.03 -17.91
CA ASP A 113 -1.99 18.99 -18.97
C ASP A 113 -2.03 20.45 -18.44
N ASP A 114 -2.26 20.66 -17.14
CA ASP A 114 -2.25 21.97 -16.51
C ASP A 114 -0.82 22.35 -16.05
N LEU A 115 -0.22 23.33 -16.74
CA LEU A 115 1.12 23.84 -16.44
C LEU A 115 1.27 24.39 -15.01
N ALA A 116 0.22 24.97 -14.43
CA ALA A 116 0.26 25.48 -13.06
C ALA A 116 0.35 24.31 -12.06
N PHE A 117 -0.39 23.24 -12.30
CA PHE A 117 -0.30 22.04 -11.47
C PHE A 117 1.06 21.35 -11.62
N VAL A 118 1.60 21.25 -12.84
CA VAL A 118 2.94 20.71 -13.07
C VAL A 118 4.01 21.52 -12.32
N HIS A 119 3.92 22.85 -12.33
CA HIS A 119 4.84 23.71 -11.58
C HIS A 119 4.76 23.44 -10.07
N THR A 120 3.55 23.37 -9.51
CA THR A 120 3.33 23.06 -8.08
C THR A 120 3.82 21.67 -7.69
N LEU A 121 3.55 20.65 -8.51
CA LEU A 121 4.04 19.29 -8.31
C LEU A 121 5.57 19.19 -8.41
N THR A 122 6.19 20.03 -9.25
CA THR A 122 7.65 20.13 -9.35
C THR A 122 8.23 20.75 -8.08
N ALA A 123 7.66 21.87 -7.62
CA ALA A 123 8.09 22.57 -6.40
C ALA A 123 8.02 21.66 -5.16
N SER A 124 6.91 20.94 -5.01
CA SER A 124 6.69 19.98 -3.93
C SER A 124 7.42 18.64 -4.10
N ARG A 125 8.13 18.43 -5.22
CA ARG A 125 8.81 17.18 -5.61
C ARG A 125 7.90 15.95 -5.69
N ALA A 126 6.61 16.16 -5.99
CA ALA A 126 5.62 15.11 -6.20
C ALA A 126 5.42 14.74 -7.67
N LEU A 127 5.93 15.52 -8.63
CA LEU A 127 5.69 15.32 -10.07
C LEU A 127 6.07 13.92 -10.58
N GLU A 128 7.30 13.48 -10.32
CA GLU A 128 7.78 12.17 -10.80
C GLU A 128 7.04 11.00 -10.14
N PRO A 129 6.85 10.97 -8.81
CA PRO A 129 5.97 9.98 -8.17
C PRO A 129 4.54 9.95 -8.74
N VAL A 130 3.95 11.12 -9.03
CA VAL A 130 2.62 11.24 -9.64
C VAL A 130 2.60 10.67 -11.06
N ARG A 131 3.57 11.02 -11.91
CA ARG A 131 3.69 10.48 -13.27
C ARG A 131 3.80 8.96 -13.28
N LEU A 132 4.63 8.42 -12.39
CA LEU A 132 4.79 6.98 -12.23
C LEU A 132 3.48 6.33 -11.76
N SER A 133 2.69 7.04 -10.96
CA SER A 133 1.39 6.56 -10.50
C SER A 133 0.33 6.42 -11.61
N ALA A 134 0.47 7.13 -12.75
CA ALA A 134 -0.41 6.94 -13.91
C ALA A 134 -0.07 5.69 -14.72
N LYS A 135 1.22 5.32 -14.74
CA LYS A 135 1.74 4.13 -15.43
C LYS A 135 1.40 2.83 -14.68
N LEU A 136 0.74 2.92 -13.52
CA LEU A 136 0.21 1.81 -12.73
C LEU A 136 -1.01 1.16 -13.41
N SER A 137 -0.88 0.72 -14.65
CA SER A 137 -1.91 -0.12 -15.29
C SER A 137 -1.76 -1.56 -14.80
N ILE A 138 -2.18 -1.79 -13.56
CA ILE A 138 -2.20 -3.13 -12.97
C ILE A 138 -3.37 -3.91 -13.58
N ARG A 139 -3.14 -4.41 -14.80
CA ARG A 139 -4.05 -5.37 -15.41
C ARG A 139 -4.08 -6.60 -14.52
N ARG A 140 -5.28 -7.12 -14.31
CA ARG A 140 -5.64 -8.31 -13.53
C ARG A 140 -5.02 -9.61 -14.07
N ASN A 141 -3.72 -9.63 -14.33
CA ASN A 141 -2.98 -10.83 -14.63
C ASN A 141 -2.17 -11.16 -13.39
N ASN A 142 -2.66 -12.14 -12.64
CA ASN A 142 -2.01 -12.83 -11.51
C ASN A 142 -0.57 -13.35 -11.82
N HIS A 143 -0.04 -13.07 -13.00
CA HIS A 143 1.26 -13.50 -13.51
C HIS A 143 2.29 -12.36 -13.55
N ASN A 144 1.95 -11.14 -13.13
CA ASN A 144 2.93 -10.08 -12.89
C ASN A 144 2.73 -9.56 -11.47
N ILE A 145 3.72 -9.77 -10.60
CA ILE A 145 3.83 -9.01 -9.37
C ILE A 145 4.05 -7.56 -9.81
N ASP A 146 3.04 -6.72 -9.62
CA ASP A 146 3.08 -5.36 -10.11
C ASP A 146 3.93 -4.49 -9.17
N PHE A 147 5.20 -4.31 -9.49
CA PHE A 147 6.17 -3.52 -8.70
C PHE A 147 5.96 -2.01 -8.80
N MET A 148 4.88 -1.56 -9.46
CA MET A 148 4.73 -0.19 -9.86
C MET A 148 4.36 0.73 -8.67
N ASP A 149 3.60 0.26 -7.68
CA ASP A 149 3.42 0.99 -6.41
C ASP A 149 4.78 1.21 -5.73
N THR A 150 5.65 0.20 -5.77
CA THR A 150 7.01 0.32 -5.21
C THR A 150 7.85 1.31 -5.99
N THR A 151 7.65 1.40 -7.30
CA THR A 151 8.33 2.38 -8.13
C THR A 151 7.96 3.81 -7.74
N VAL A 152 6.68 4.08 -7.47
CA VAL A 152 6.22 5.37 -6.94
C VAL A 152 6.86 5.64 -5.58
N MET A 153 6.85 4.64 -4.68
CA MET A 153 7.45 4.75 -3.34
C MET A 153 8.95 5.02 -3.36
N MET A 154 9.70 4.34 -4.23
CA MET A 154 11.16 4.48 -4.36
C MET A 154 11.59 5.84 -4.96
N ARG A 155 10.66 6.60 -5.52
CA ARG A 155 10.89 7.97 -6.01
C ARG A 155 10.41 9.04 -5.05
N LEU A 156 9.84 8.67 -3.90
CA LEU A 156 9.53 9.61 -2.85
C LEU A 156 10.82 10.21 -2.30
N SER A 157 10.85 11.52 -2.12
CA SER A 157 12.02 12.21 -1.59
C SER A 157 12.30 11.79 -0.15
N THR A 158 13.55 11.43 0.15
CA THR A 158 13.98 10.93 1.47
C THR A 158 14.67 11.97 2.35
N ARG A 159 15.15 13.07 1.77
CA ARG A 159 15.92 14.11 2.47
C ARG A 159 15.14 15.41 2.56
N GLY A 160 15.01 15.95 3.78
CA GLY A 160 14.41 17.24 4.09
C GLY A 160 14.72 17.64 5.53
N SER A 161 14.87 18.93 5.81
CA SER A 161 15.33 19.43 7.12
C SER A 161 14.20 19.68 8.13
N VAL A 162 12.94 19.57 7.72
CA VAL A 162 11.78 19.95 8.55
C VAL A 162 10.78 18.80 8.57
N ALA A 163 10.47 18.30 9.77
CA ALA A 163 9.37 17.38 9.97
C ALA A 163 8.05 18.12 9.70
N PHE A 164 7.20 17.55 8.84
CA PHE A 164 5.89 18.12 8.60
C PHE A 164 5.03 18.03 9.87
N ASP A 165 4.61 19.17 10.39
CA ASP A 165 3.74 19.25 11.56
C ASP A 165 2.39 19.86 11.15
N PRO A 166 1.31 19.06 11.11
CA PRO A 166 -0.01 19.54 10.72
C PRO A 166 -0.61 20.54 11.71
N SER A 167 -0.03 20.72 12.90
CA SER A 167 -0.47 21.72 13.88
C SER A 167 0.07 23.13 13.61
N ASN A 168 1.13 23.26 12.79
CA ASN A 168 1.76 24.54 12.46
C ASN A 168 1.20 25.21 11.19
N LEU A 169 0.05 24.75 10.70
CA LEU A 169 -0.60 25.35 9.54
C LEU A 169 -0.99 26.81 9.78
N SER A 170 -0.83 27.65 8.76
CA SER A 170 -1.36 29.01 8.82
C SER A 170 -2.89 29.00 8.91
N SER A 171 -3.48 30.09 9.38
CA SER A 171 -4.95 30.22 9.40
C SER A 171 -5.58 30.13 8.00
N ALA A 172 -4.83 30.44 6.93
CA ALA A 172 -5.31 30.27 5.56
C ALA A 172 -5.34 28.79 5.15
N ASP A 173 -4.30 28.03 5.50
CA ASP A 173 -4.16 26.62 5.13
C ASP A 173 -5.15 25.77 5.92
N ALA A 174 -5.36 26.08 7.21
CA ALA A 174 -6.40 25.48 8.02
C ALA A 174 -7.80 25.63 7.40
N ARG A 175 -8.10 26.78 6.76
CA ARG A 175 -9.37 26.97 6.03
C ARG A 175 -9.47 26.08 4.80
N LEU A 176 -8.37 25.82 4.08
CA LEU A 176 -8.35 24.89 2.95
C LEU A 176 -8.59 23.46 3.44
N VAL A 177 -7.95 23.05 4.53
CA VAL A 177 -8.18 21.74 5.17
C VAL A 177 -9.65 21.57 5.56
N ASP A 178 -10.27 22.59 6.16
CA ASP A 178 -11.69 22.56 6.51
C ASP A 178 -12.61 22.46 5.29
N ARG A 179 -12.24 23.08 4.16
CA ARG A 179 -12.96 22.93 2.91
C ARG A 179 -12.84 21.52 2.35
N LEU A 180 -11.67 20.88 2.45
CA LEU A 180 -11.50 19.47 2.10
C LEU A 180 -12.34 18.54 2.99
N ARG A 181 -12.44 18.82 4.29
CA ARG A 181 -13.35 18.09 5.21
C ARG A 181 -14.81 18.19 4.77
N ARG A 182 -15.27 19.38 4.40
CA ARG A 182 -16.63 19.56 3.85
C ARG A 182 -16.80 18.86 2.50
N ALA A 183 -15.79 18.92 1.64
CA ALA A 183 -15.77 18.21 0.36
C ALA A 183 -15.88 16.70 0.56
N TYR A 184 -15.22 16.15 1.59
CA TYR A 184 -15.31 14.72 1.93
C TYR A 184 -16.73 14.30 2.23
N THR A 185 -17.45 15.01 3.10
CA THR A 185 -18.86 14.70 3.39
C THR A 185 -19.75 14.89 2.16
N ALA A 186 -19.47 15.88 1.31
CA ALA A 186 -20.24 16.14 0.10
C ALA A 186 -20.02 15.06 -0.97
N ALA A 187 -18.78 14.62 -1.15
CA ALA A 187 -18.37 13.61 -2.11
C ALA A 187 -19.09 12.27 -1.87
N GLY A 188 -19.38 11.91 -0.62
CA GLY A 188 -20.13 10.68 -0.32
C GLY A 188 -21.48 10.55 -1.03
N LYS A 189 -22.06 11.66 -1.49
CA LYS A 189 -23.33 11.71 -2.24
C LYS A 189 -23.16 11.58 -3.76
N CYS A 190 -21.93 11.44 -4.25
CA CYS A 190 -21.59 11.42 -5.68
C CYS A 190 -21.42 10.00 -6.22
N GLY A 191 -22.54 9.30 -6.34
CA GLY A 191 -22.59 8.00 -7.03
C GLY A 191 -22.45 8.12 -8.56
N SER A 192 -22.09 6.99 -9.19
CA SER A 192 -22.00 6.87 -10.65
C SER A 192 -23.35 7.11 -11.33
N ARG A 193 -23.35 8.00 -12.32
CA ARG A 193 -24.42 8.21 -13.28
C ARG A 193 -24.39 7.19 -14.41
N PHE A 194 -23.31 6.45 -14.57
CA PHE A 194 -23.23 5.34 -15.52
C PHE A 194 -23.58 4.00 -14.85
N ASP A 195 -24.34 3.17 -15.56
CA ASP A 195 -24.49 1.75 -15.24
C ASP A 195 -23.34 0.88 -15.79
N ARG A 196 -23.44 -0.44 -15.63
CA ARG A 196 -22.38 -1.37 -16.07
C ARG A 196 -22.26 -1.44 -17.59
N GLU A 197 -23.30 -1.03 -18.30
CA GLU A 197 -23.40 -1.01 -19.76
C GLU A 197 -23.13 0.40 -20.32
N GLY A 198 -22.73 1.37 -19.48
CA GLY A 198 -22.42 2.74 -19.87
C GLY A 198 -23.65 3.61 -20.16
N ARG A 199 -24.86 3.19 -19.77
CA ARG A 199 -26.07 4.00 -19.91
C ARG A 199 -26.20 4.98 -18.75
N VAL A 200 -26.73 6.16 -19.05
CA VAL A 200 -26.96 7.21 -18.07
C VAL A 200 -28.19 6.88 -17.21
N ARG A 201 -28.02 6.94 -15.89
CA ARG A 201 -29.05 6.74 -14.87
C ARG A 201 -28.96 7.79 -13.76
N ALA A 202 -29.98 7.83 -12.92
CA ALA A 202 -29.91 8.59 -11.68
C ALA A 202 -28.78 8.00 -10.77
N PRO A 203 -27.93 8.86 -10.19
CA PRO A 203 -26.84 8.40 -9.35
C PRO A 203 -27.38 7.73 -8.08
N SER A 204 -26.76 6.62 -7.68
CA SER A 204 -27.04 6.00 -6.38
C SER A 204 -26.54 6.92 -5.26
N LYS A 205 -27.34 7.08 -4.21
CA LYS A 205 -26.92 7.81 -3.02
C LYS A 205 -26.21 6.85 -2.08
N SER A 206 -24.91 7.01 -1.87
CA SER A 206 -24.20 6.42 -0.73
C SER A 206 -24.13 7.44 0.42
N GLY A 207 -24.09 6.96 1.66
CA GLY A 207 -23.85 7.80 2.84
C GLY A 207 -22.36 7.97 3.18
N LYS A 208 -21.50 7.11 2.62
CA LYS A 208 -20.06 7.08 2.87
C LYS A 208 -19.28 7.49 1.61
N THR A 209 -18.17 8.18 1.81
CA THR A 209 -17.27 8.61 0.73
C THR A 209 -16.37 7.48 0.33
N SER A 210 -16.65 6.88 -0.82
CA SER A 210 -15.76 5.89 -1.42
C SER A 210 -14.74 6.54 -2.37
N TRP A 211 -13.70 5.80 -2.74
CA TRP A 211 -12.72 6.23 -3.75
C TRP A 211 -13.37 6.76 -5.03
N GLY A 212 -14.32 6.01 -5.59
CA GLY A 212 -15.03 6.43 -6.80
C GLY A 212 -15.92 7.65 -6.57
N CYS A 213 -16.50 7.81 -5.38
CA CYS A 213 -17.27 9.01 -5.05
C CYS A 213 -16.38 10.26 -4.99
N TRP A 214 -15.19 10.14 -4.41
CA TRP A 214 -14.21 11.22 -4.35
C TRP A 214 -13.68 11.60 -5.73
N LEU A 215 -13.28 10.60 -6.54
CA LEU A 215 -12.83 10.81 -7.92
C LEU A 215 -13.89 11.56 -8.73
N ARG A 216 -15.16 11.11 -8.70
CA ARG A 216 -16.25 11.81 -9.40
C ARG A 216 -16.52 13.22 -8.88
N TYR A 217 -16.24 13.50 -7.61
CA TYR A 217 -16.50 14.81 -7.04
C TYR A 217 -15.47 15.85 -7.48
N PHE A 218 -14.20 15.45 -7.58
CA PHE A 218 -13.08 16.33 -7.93
C PHE A 218 -12.66 16.28 -9.41
N PHE A 219 -12.94 15.18 -10.09
CA PHE A 219 -12.60 14.98 -11.51
C PHE A 219 -13.87 14.86 -12.35
N LYS A 220 -14.11 13.68 -12.93
CA LYS A 220 -15.22 13.39 -13.82
C LYS A 220 -15.85 12.06 -13.44
N ASP A 221 -17.14 11.93 -13.73
CA ASP A 221 -17.79 10.65 -13.85
C ASP A 221 -17.66 10.21 -15.31
N LEU A 222 -16.99 9.09 -15.52
CA LEU A 222 -16.71 8.51 -16.82
C LEU A 222 -17.36 7.13 -16.91
N PRO A 223 -17.74 6.68 -18.13
CA PRO A 223 -18.28 5.34 -18.33
C PRO A 223 -17.21 4.29 -18.00
N PRO A 224 -17.61 3.06 -17.62
CA PRO A 224 -16.64 2.02 -17.29
C PRO A 224 -15.59 1.83 -18.40
N PRO A 225 -14.33 1.50 -18.05
CA PRO A 225 -13.26 1.38 -19.03
C PRO A 225 -13.61 0.45 -20.20
N GLY A 226 -13.39 0.93 -21.43
CA GLY A 226 -13.68 0.18 -22.65
C GLY A 226 -15.16 0.19 -23.07
N ILE A 227 -16.03 0.91 -22.37
CA ILE A 227 -17.44 1.04 -22.72
C ILE A 227 -17.70 2.42 -23.32
N VAL A 228 -18.30 2.42 -24.50
CA VAL A 228 -18.78 3.64 -25.16
C VAL A 228 -20.27 3.80 -24.85
N PRO A 229 -20.71 4.94 -24.29
CA PRO A 229 -22.13 5.19 -24.05
C PRO A 229 -22.96 5.12 -25.33
N PRO A 230 -24.25 4.75 -25.24
CA PRO A 230 -25.14 4.73 -26.39
C PRO A 230 -25.19 6.09 -27.11
N VAL A 231 -25.36 6.06 -28.44
CA VAL A 231 -25.46 7.27 -29.26
C VAL A 231 -26.53 8.21 -28.72
N GLY A 232 -26.16 9.48 -28.53
CA GLY A 232 -27.05 10.52 -28.00
C GLY A 232 -27.08 10.64 -26.48
N GLN A 233 -26.32 9.83 -25.74
CA GLN A 233 -26.12 9.99 -24.30
C GLN A 233 -24.83 10.74 -23.98
N ALA A 234 -24.77 11.34 -22.78
CA ALA A 234 -23.58 12.02 -22.30
C ALA A 234 -22.41 11.03 -22.13
N THR A 235 -21.21 11.46 -22.51
CA THR A 235 -19.98 10.66 -22.42
C THR A 235 -19.18 10.91 -21.15
N GLU A 236 -19.44 12.03 -20.47
CA GLU A 236 -18.81 12.40 -19.20
C GLU A 236 -19.73 13.33 -18.41
N PHE A 237 -19.53 13.38 -17.09
CA PHE A 237 -20.11 14.43 -16.23
C PHE A 237 -19.01 15.01 -15.36
N HIS A 238 -18.87 16.33 -15.34
CA HIS A 238 -17.86 16.98 -14.49
C HIS A 238 -18.28 16.94 -13.02
N GLY A 239 -17.30 16.69 -12.17
CA GLY A 239 -17.44 16.77 -10.72
C GLY A 239 -17.72 18.19 -10.27
N LYS A 240 -18.30 18.33 -9.08
CA LYS A 240 -18.63 19.65 -8.52
C LYS A 240 -17.37 20.49 -8.24
N MET A 241 -16.26 19.85 -7.92
CA MET A 241 -14.97 20.49 -7.65
C MET A 241 -14.00 20.39 -8.84
N PHE A 242 -14.48 19.92 -10.00
CA PHE A 242 -13.70 19.97 -11.24
C PHE A 242 -13.33 21.42 -11.55
N ASP A 243 -12.07 21.66 -11.89
CA ASP A 243 -11.47 22.98 -12.11
C ASP A 243 -11.65 24.01 -10.98
N SER A 244 -11.96 23.55 -9.77
CA SER A 244 -11.94 24.42 -8.59
C SER A 244 -10.52 24.64 -8.09
N ASP A 245 -10.34 25.65 -7.25
CA ASP A 245 -9.10 25.89 -6.50
C ASP A 245 -8.70 24.73 -5.55
N LEU A 246 -9.61 23.78 -5.31
CA LEU A 246 -9.33 22.55 -4.55
C LEU A 246 -9.08 21.33 -5.44
N HIS A 247 -9.09 21.46 -6.78
CA HIS A 247 -8.92 20.32 -7.69
C HIS A 247 -7.61 19.59 -7.38
N LEU A 248 -6.47 20.27 -7.43
CA LEU A 248 -5.16 19.67 -7.15
C LEU A 248 -5.08 19.10 -5.73
N ALA A 249 -5.70 19.76 -4.74
CA ALA A 249 -5.74 19.25 -3.37
C ALA A 249 -6.53 17.94 -3.29
N GLY A 250 -7.68 17.86 -3.97
CA GLY A 250 -8.48 16.65 -4.06
C GLY A 250 -7.74 15.50 -4.74
N PHE A 251 -6.99 15.82 -5.80
CA PHE A 251 -6.11 14.88 -6.47
C PHE A 251 -5.01 14.35 -5.55
N LEU A 252 -4.31 15.24 -4.84
CA LEU A 252 -3.22 14.86 -3.92
C LEU A 252 -3.73 14.08 -2.71
N VAL A 253 -4.90 14.41 -2.16
CA VAL A 253 -5.53 13.60 -1.11
C VAL A 253 -5.71 12.16 -1.59
N TYR A 254 -6.21 11.98 -2.81
CA TYR A 254 -6.42 10.65 -3.37
C TYR A 254 -5.08 9.92 -3.55
N TRP A 255 -4.10 10.57 -4.19
CA TRP A 255 -2.77 10.00 -4.42
C TRP A 255 -2.06 9.62 -3.11
N LEU A 256 -2.03 10.52 -2.14
CA LEU A 256 -1.42 10.28 -0.83
C LEU A 256 -2.11 9.14 -0.09
N SER A 257 -3.44 9.14 -0.07
CA SER A 257 -4.22 8.10 0.62
C SER A 257 -4.06 6.73 -0.01
N PHE A 258 -3.82 6.65 -1.32
CA PHE A 258 -3.77 5.37 -2.02
C PHE A 258 -2.34 4.81 -2.05
N PHE A 259 -1.35 5.65 -2.38
CA PHE A 259 0.01 5.20 -2.70
C PHE A 259 1.04 5.45 -1.60
N VAL A 260 0.76 6.36 -0.65
CA VAL A 260 1.79 6.84 0.31
C VAL A 260 1.42 6.50 1.76
N ILE A 261 0.19 6.80 2.18
CA ILE A 261 -0.27 6.61 3.56
C ILE A 261 -1.68 5.97 3.52
N PRO A 262 -1.78 4.69 3.09
CA PRO A 262 -3.06 3.99 3.09
C PRO A 262 -3.61 3.84 4.49
N ASP A 263 -4.94 3.90 4.57
CA ASP A 263 -5.68 3.74 5.80
C ASP A 263 -6.75 2.66 5.73
N PHE A 264 -7.10 2.15 6.90
CA PHE A 264 -8.14 1.15 7.08
C PHE A 264 -9.35 1.75 7.79
N PRO A 265 -10.59 1.52 7.31
CA PRO A 265 -10.96 0.67 6.18
C PRO A 265 -10.63 1.31 4.82
N TYR A 266 -10.23 0.50 3.85
CA TYR A 266 -9.84 0.94 2.50
C TYR A 266 -11.04 1.34 1.62
N GLU A 267 -12.11 1.86 2.22
CA GLU A 267 -13.35 2.22 1.50
C GLU A 267 -13.19 3.53 0.71
N GLY A 268 -12.32 4.45 1.15
CA GLY A 268 -12.13 5.76 0.52
C GLY A 268 -10.89 6.51 1.02
N PRO A 269 -10.74 7.79 0.60
CA PRO A 269 -9.56 8.58 0.93
C PRO A 269 -9.38 8.79 2.44
N ASN A 270 -8.13 8.80 2.87
CA ASN A 270 -7.76 9.08 4.25
C ASN A 270 -7.89 10.59 4.53
N HIS A 271 -8.61 10.95 5.58
CA HIS A 271 -8.80 12.35 5.94
C HIS A 271 -7.62 12.95 6.73
N THR A 272 -6.74 12.11 7.28
CA THR A 272 -5.55 12.57 8.01
C THR A 272 -4.50 13.18 7.10
N VAL A 273 -4.53 12.88 5.79
CA VAL A 273 -3.59 13.46 4.81
C VAL A 273 -4.02 14.83 4.28
N PHE A 274 -5.15 15.40 4.70
CA PHE A 274 -5.62 16.69 4.18
C PHE A 274 -4.64 17.84 4.43
N PRO A 275 -4.05 18.01 5.64
CA PRO A 275 -2.98 18.98 5.87
C PRO A 275 -1.80 18.83 4.91
N LEU A 276 -1.40 17.58 4.67
CA LEU A 276 -0.28 17.25 3.81
C LEU A 276 -0.60 17.60 2.35
N ALA A 277 -1.78 17.22 1.86
CA ALA A 277 -2.23 17.57 0.51
C ALA A 277 -2.27 19.08 0.30
N VAL A 278 -2.78 19.84 1.27
CA VAL A 278 -2.81 21.31 1.20
C VAL A 278 -1.39 21.87 1.11
N SER A 279 -0.47 21.40 1.94
CA SER A 279 0.92 21.89 1.92
C SER A 279 1.58 21.63 0.56
N LEU A 280 1.39 20.43 -0.01
CA LEU A 280 1.88 20.12 -1.35
C LEU A 280 1.25 21.01 -2.44
N THR A 281 -0.03 21.41 -2.31
CA THR A 281 -0.66 22.36 -3.26
C THR A 281 -0.11 23.78 -3.18
N LEU A 282 0.49 24.15 -2.06
CA LEU A 282 1.19 25.44 -1.93
C LEU A 282 2.61 25.39 -2.51
N GLY A 283 3.04 24.21 -2.96
CA GLY A 283 4.40 23.97 -3.45
C GLY A 283 5.39 23.63 -2.34
N ASP A 284 4.93 23.42 -1.11
CA ASP A 284 5.81 23.06 -0.01
C ASP A 284 6.40 21.67 -0.23
N PHE A 285 7.70 21.57 0.06
CA PHE A 285 8.39 20.29 0.01
C PHE A 285 8.26 19.56 1.34
N VAL A 286 7.61 18.39 1.31
CA VAL A 286 7.55 17.46 2.45
C VAL A 286 8.27 16.16 2.05
N PRO A 287 9.23 15.66 2.86
CA PRO A 287 9.90 14.40 2.58
C PRO A 287 8.93 13.22 2.77
N LEU A 288 8.24 12.84 1.70
CA LEU A 288 7.23 11.78 1.72
C LEU A 288 7.82 10.38 1.98
N GLY A 289 9.11 10.16 1.71
CA GLY A 289 9.77 8.87 1.95
C GLY A 289 9.75 8.46 3.43
N PRO A 290 10.25 9.29 4.36
CA PRO A 290 10.15 9.06 5.79
C PRO A 290 8.71 8.89 6.29
N LEU A 291 7.75 9.67 5.77
CA LEU A 291 6.34 9.52 6.14
C LEU A 291 5.77 8.17 5.70
N PHE A 292 6.09 7.75 4.48
CA PHE A 292 5.76 6.42 3.96
C PHE A 292 6.35 5.32 4.85
N LEU A 293 7.64 5.40 5.18
CA LEU A 293 8.30 4.39 6.03
C LEU A 293 7.73 4.36 7.45
N GLY A 294 7.47 5.52 8.04
CA GLY A 294 6.78 5.60 9.33
C GLY A 294 5.41 4.95 9.27
N SER A 295 4.65 5.17 8.20
CA SER A 295 3.36 4.48 7.97
C SER A 295 3.56 2.97 7.83
N LEU A 296 4.54 2.52 7.04
CA LEU A 296 4.85 1.10 6.85
C LEU A 296 5.18 0.41 8.18
N PHE A 297 6.08 0.97 8.98
CA PHE A 297 6.45 0.42 10.29
C PHE A 297 5.27 0.43 11.25
N HIS A 298 4.50 1.51 11.29
CA HIS A 298 3.28 1.57 12.10
C HIS A 298 2.29 0.46 11.74
N ARG A 299 2.12 0.15 10.44
CA ARG A 299 1.25 -0.96 10.00
C ARG A 299 1.82 -2.34 10.35
N LEU A 300 3.14 -2.51 10.32
CA LEU A 300 3.79 -3.75 10.77
C LEU A 300 3.59 -3.96 12.28
N ASP A 301 3.75 -2.91 13.08
CA ASP A 301 3.47 -2.94 14.52
C ASP A 301 2.00 -3.23 14.79
N GLN A 302 1.10 -2.67 13.98
CA GLN A 302 -0.34 -2.92 14.08
C GLN A 302 -0.65 -4.40 13.80
N VAL A 303 -0.08 -5.00 12.74
CA VAL A 303 -0.22 -6.43 12.47
C VAL A 303 0.26 -7.27 13.65
N HIS A 304 1.38 -6.89 14.27
CA HIS A 304 1.89 -7.56 15.46
C HIS A 304 0.90 -7.50 16.62
N ALA A 305 0.51 -6.29 17.02
CA ALA A 305 -0.40 -6.08 18.14
C ALA A 305 -1.79 -6.71 17.90
N ASP A 306 -2.32 -6.66 16.69
CA ASP A 306 -3.61 -7.25 16.35
C ASP A 306 -3.51 -8.79 16.36
N THR A 307 -2.35 -9.36 15.99
CA THR A 307 -2.12 -10.82 16.10
C THR A 307 -2.20 -11.25 17.56
N GLU A 308 -1.57 -10.50 18.46
CA GLU A 308 -1.65 -10.78 19.89
C GLU A 308 -3.07 -10.67 20.44
N ARG A 309 -3.80 -9.60 20.06
CA ARG A 309 -5.16 -9.35 20.55
C ARG A 309 -6.18 -10.35 20.02
N SER A 310 -6.03 -10.78 18.77
CA SER A 310 -7.01 -11.64 18.11
C SER A 310 -7.04 -13.05 18.70
N LEU A 311 -5.92 -13.52 19.29
CA LEU A 311 -5.78 -14.88 19.82
C LEU A 311 -6.30 -15.93 18.82
N GLY A 312 -6.07 -15.74 17.51
CA GLY A 312 -6.46 -16.69 16.47
C GLY A 312 -7.96 -16.82 16.24
N ARG A 313 -8.77 -15.94 16.86
CA ARG A 313 -10.24 -16.01 16.79
C ARG A 313 -10.83 -15.29 15.58
N TYR A 314 -10.06 -14.40 14.96
CA TYR A 314 -10.52 -13.56 13.86
C TYR A 314 -9.40 -13.41 12.82
N ASP A 315 -9.80 -13.36 11.56
CA ASP A 315 -8.91 -12.95 10.49
C ASP A 315 -8.60 -11.46 10.62
N MET A 316 -7.35 -11.10 10.40
CA MET A 316 -6.91 -9.71 10.43
C MET A 316 -6.86 -9.14 9.03
N VAL A 317 -7.17 -7.86 8.89
CA VAL A 317 -7.02 -7.16 7.62
C VAL A 317 -5.93 -6.11 7.77
N SER A 318 -4.98 -6.09 6.84
CA SER A 318 -3.89 -5.12 6.81
C SER A 318 -3.72 -4.51 5.43
N VAL A 319 -3.43 -3.22 5.40
CA VAL A 319 -3.09 -2.46 4.18
C VAL A 319 -1.58 -2.24 4.07
N VAL A 320 -0.77 -3.05 4.75
CA VAL A 320 0.69 -2.95 4.68
C VAL A 320 1.18 -3.16 3.24
N HIS A 321 2.15 -2.36 2.79
CA HIS A 321 2.69 -2.42 1.44
C HIS A 321 3.60 -3.65 1.23
N THR A 322 2.98 -4.83 1.13
CA THR A 322 3.68 -6.10 0.92
C THR A 322 4.53 -6.13 -0.34
N GLN A 323 4.13 -5.41 -1.39
CA GLN A 323 4.92 -5.25 -2.62
C GLN A 323 6.22 -4.50 -2.38
N PHE A 324 6.19 -3.43 -1.57
CA PHE A 324 7.41 -2.70 -1.18
C PHE A 324 8.35 -3.60 -0.37
N LEU A 325 7.81 -4.35 0.60
CA LEU A 325 8.60 -5.28 1.39
C LEU A 325 9.24 -6.39 0.53
N MET A 326 8.49 -6.90 -0.46
CA MET A 326 9.00 -7.90 -1.39
C MET A 326 10.12 -7.36 -2.27
N ALA A 327 9.91 -6.17 -2.85
CA ALA A 327 10.91 -5.44 -3.61
C ALA A 327 12.17 -5.16 -2.79
N PHE A 328 12.00 -4.70 -1.55
CA PHE A 328 13.08 -4.49 -0.60
C PHE A 328 13.87 -5.79 -0.38
N CYS A 329 13.18 -6.91 -0.16
CA CYS A 329 13.82 -8.22 -0.02
C CYS A 329 14.60 -8.62 -1.28
N PHE A 330 14.06 -8.41 -2.48
CA PHE A 330 14.75 -8.75 -3.73
C PHE A 330 16.01 -7.90 -3.97
N GLU A 331 15.99 -6.63 -3.57
CA GLU A 331 17.15 -5.75 -3.68
C GLU A 331 18.27 -6.14 -2.71
N HIS A 332 17.94 -6.54 -1.47
CA HIS A 332 18.93 -6.86 -0.43
C HIS A 332 19.37 -8.32 -0.43
N PHE A 333 18.55 -9.21 -0.99
CA PHE A 333 18.84 -10.63 -1.10
C PHE A 333 18.72 -11.08 -2.58
N PRO A 334 19.69 -10.74 -3.45
CA PRO A 334 19.66 -11.08 -4.88
C PRO A 334 19.43 -12.57 -5.18
N SER A 335 19.86 -13.49 -4.30
CA SER A 335 19.58 -14.92 -4.48
C SER A 335 18.09 -15.27 -4.37
N LEU A 336 17.31 -14.44 -3.68
CA LEU A 336 15.86 -14.58 -3.54
C LEU A 336 15.11 -13.92 -4.68
N ALA A 337 15.77 -13.02 -5.39
CA ALA A 337 15.17 -12.28 -6.47
C ALA A 337 14.97 -13.16 -7.72
N PRO A 338 13.91 -12.91 -8.50
CA PRO A 338 13.74 -13.53 -9.81
C PRO A 338 14.87 -13.10 -10.76
N SER A 339 15.14 -13.85 -11.82
CA SER A 339 16.15 -13.42 -12.80
C SER A 339 15.79 -12.02 -13.34
N PRO A 340 16.69 -11.03 -13.25
CA PRO A 340 16.39 -9.68 -13.68
C PRO A 340 16.13 -9.66 -15.19
N VAL A 341 15.09 -8.94 -15.61
CA VAL A 341 14.86 -8.68 -17.03
C VAL A 341 15.94 -7.74 -17.54
N ASP A 342 16.55 -8.08 -18.67
CA ASP A 342 17.48 -7.19 -19.35
C ASP A 342 16.70 -6.01 -19.92
N LEU A 343 16.82 -4.86 -19.26
CA LEU A 343 16.13 -3.62 -19.60
C LEU A 343 16.97 -2.68 -20.48
N SER A 344 18.09 -3.15 -21.04
CA SER A 344 19.04 -2.36 -21.83
C SER A 344 18.49 -1.75 -23.13
N TRP A 345 17.25 -2.08 -23.53
CA TRP A 345 16.68 -1.71 -24.83
C TRP A 345 15.76 -0.48 -24.86
N SER A 346 15.64 0.31 -23.78
CA SER A 346 14.81 1.54 -23.80
C SER A 346 15.59 2.82 -23.53
N GLU A 347 15.36 3.86 -24.34
CA GLU A 347 15.95 5.20 -24.21
C GLU A 347 15.55 5.95 -22.93
N GLU A 348 14.47 5.54 -22.24
CA GLU A 348 14.06 6.12 -20.96
C GLU A 348 14.72 5.41 -19.75
N PRO A 349 15.29 6.15 -18.77
CA PRO A 349 15.83 5.58 -17.54
C PRO A 349 14.72 4.94 -16.71
N ARG A 350 14.67 3.61 -16.70
CA ARG A 350 13.69 2.85 -15.91
C ARG A 350 14.11 2.76 -14.43
N PRO A 351 13.15 2.89 -13.50
CA PRO A 351 13.37 2.59 -12.08
C PRO A 351 14.01 1.21 -11.86
N ARG A 352 15.05 1.15 -11.02
CA ARG A 352 15.82 -0.07 -10.72
C ARG A 352 14.93 -1.27 -10.39
N ILE A 353 13.86 -1.04 -9.63
CA ILE A 353 12.94 -2.08 -9.19
C ILE A 353 12.16 -2.74 -10.35
N MET A 354 12.04 -2.07 -11.50
CA MET A 354 11.40 -2.66 -12.69
C MET A 354 12.21 -3.83 -13.27
N ARG A 355 13.48 -4.02 -12.88
CA ARG A 355 14.25 -5.22 -13.28
C ARG A 355 13.61 -6.52 -12.82
N TRP A 356 12.76 -6.45 -11.78
CA TRP A 356 11.99 -7.58 -11.27
C TRP A 356 10.60 -7.70 -11.91
N SER A 357 10.20 -6.78 -12.80
CA SER A 357 8.91 -6.83 -13.51
C SER A 357 8.94 -7.87 -14.64
N GLY A 358 7.86 -8.64 -14.83
CA GLY A 358 7.76 -9.65 -15.91
C GLY A 358 7.84 -11.12 -15.46
N VAL A 359 7.75 -11.41 -14.17
CA VAL A 359 7.87 -12.78 -13.65
C VAL A 359 6.53 -13.47 -13.70
N SER A 360 6.26 -14.18 -14.80
CA SER A 360 5.26 -15.25 -14.77
C SER A 360 5.67 -16.24 -13.71
N SER A 361 4.79 -16.53 -12.75
CA SER A 361 4.90 -17.72 -11.92
C SER A 361 4.77 -18.95 -12.83
N THR A 362 5.84 -19.33 -13.53
CA THR A 362 5.99 -20.70 -14.02
C THR A 362 6.17 -21.57 -12.79
N LYS A 363 5.06 -22.03 -12.23
CA LYS A 363 5.11 -23.27 -11.46
C LYS A 363 5.38 -24.41 -12.48
N PRO A 364 6.25 -25.37 -12.18
CA PRO A 364 6.08 -26.70 -12.72
C PRO A 364 4.77 -27.33 -12.23
#